data_AF-A0A662UAX7-F1
#
_entry.id   AF-A0A662UAX7-F1
#
_cell.length_a   1.000
_cell.length_b   1.000
_cell.length_c   1.000
_cell.angle_alpha   90.00
_cell.angle_beta   90.00
_cell.angle_gamma   90.00
#
_symmetry.space_group_name_H-M   'P 1'
#
loop_
_entity.id
_entity.type
_entity.pdbx_description
1 polymer ?
#
loop_
_entity_poly.entity_id
_entity_poly.type
_entity_poly.pdbx_seq_one_letter_code
_entity_poly.pdbx_strand_id
1 'polypeptide(L)'
;MSLKEYELKLDFDFKIYNLSEFAKQFVDKLRFLERFYGIYFKSIEVYETNKGYHFYLKVTTERKLNNKDIVVLQLALGSDYKRELFNWLRVRRGQKFKHWNVLFKCKYENGLKVSEERKTESAIRLEKLVSKLYFNGYKKA
;
A
#
# COMPACT_ATOMS: atom_id res chain seq x y z
N MET A 1 17.32 -19.60 1.40
CA MET A 1 17.81 -18.27 1.86
C MET A 1 16.78 -17.74 2.87
N SER A 2 17.10 -16.76 3.71
CA SER A 2 16.10 -16.22 4.66
C SER A 2 15.20 -15.19 3.99
N LEU A 3 13.89 -15.28 4.28
CA LEU A 3 12.91 -14.27 3.85
C LEU A 3 13.13 -12.97 4.64
N LYS A 4 13.16 -11.85 3.91
CA LYS A 4 13.21 -10.49 4.47
C LYS A 4 11.82 -9.87 4.44
N GLU A 5 11.50 -9.08 5.45
CA GLU A 5 10.20 -8.39 5.57
C GLU A 5 10.33 -6.92 5.17
N TYR A 6 9.33 -6.41 4.46
CA TYR A 6 9.21 -5.02 4.02
C TYR A 6 7.77 -4.54 4.22
N GLU A 7 7.62 -3.22 4.44
CA GLU A 7 6.33 -2.55 4.48
C GLU A 7 6.19 -1.65 3.25
N LEU A 8 5.16 -1.89 2.43
CA LEU A 8 4.75 -1.02 1.34
C LEU A 8 3.58 -0.17 1.80
N LYS A 9 3.64 1.13 1.55
CA LYS A 9 2.60 2.07 1.96
C LYS A 9 1.92 2.62 0.72
N LEU A 10 0.66 2.28 0.52
CA LEU A 10 -0.12 2.66 -0.65
C LEU A 10 -1.10 3.76 -0.28
N ASP A 11 -1.26 4.71 -1.19
CA ASP A 11 -2.18 5.83 -1.04
C ASP A 11 -3.21 5.77 -2.16
N PHE A 12 -4.48 5.65 -1.81
CA PHE A 12 -5.58 5.69 -2.76
C PHE A 12 -6.37 6.96 -2.49
N ASP A 13 -6.11 8.04 -3.25
CA ASP A 13 -6.78 9.35 -3.09
C ASP A 13 -8.18 9.37 -3.72
N PHE A 14 -8.96 8.31 -3.50
CA PHE A 14 -10.34 8.18 -3.94
C PHE A 14 -11.13 7.23 -3.04
N LYS A 15 -12.45 7.44 -2.97
CA LYS A 15 -13.37 6.54 -2.27
C LYS A 15 -13.62 5.28 -3.09
N ILE A 16 -13.65 4.14 -2.42
CA ILE A 16 -13.89 2.82 -3.02
C ILE A 16 -15.35 2.45 -2.76
N TYR A 17 -16.20 2.59 -3.77
CA TYR A 17 -17.63 2.30 -3.63
C TYR A 17 -17.94 0.79 -3.65
N ASN A 18 -17.23 0.03 -4.51
CA ASN A 18 -17.37 -1.43 -4.58
C ASN A 18 -16.13 -2.11 -3.96
N LEU A 19 -16.17 -2.30 -2.64
CA LEU A 19 -15.05 -2.88 -1.88
C LEU A 19 -14.70 -4.30 -2.33
N SER A 20 -15.70 -5.11 -2.70
CA SER A 20 -15.50 -6.50 -3.13
C SER A 20 -14.77 -6.58 -4.46
N GLU A 21 -15.17 -5.77 -5.44
CA GLU A 21 -14.54 -5.76 -6.75
C GLU A 21 -13.12 -5.18 -6.69
N PHE A 22 -12.96 -4.10 -5.95
CA PHE A 22 -11.63 -3.53 -5.69
C PHE A 22 -10.70 -4.56 -5.03
N ALA A 23 -11.18 -5.28 -4.00
CA ALA A 23 -10.37 -6.29 -3.31
C ALA A 23 -9.92 -7.43 -4.24
N LYS A 24 -10.76 -7.87 -5.18
CA LYS A 24 -10.37 -8.88 -6.20
C LYS A 24 -9.24 -8.36 -7.07
N GLN A 25 -9.43 -7.20 -7.69
CA GLN A 25 -8.42 -6.60 -8.57
C GLN A 25 -7.11 -6.32 -7.83
N PHE A 26 -7.19 -5.89 -6.58
CA PHE A 26 -6.02 -5.70 -5.74
C PHE A 26 -5.29 -7.01 -5.44
N VAL A 27 -6.01 -8.08 -5.12
CA VAL A 27 -5.43 -9.41 -4.90
C VAL A 27 -4.82 -9.98 -6.17
N ASP A 28 -5.38 -9.72 -7.35
CA ASP A 28 -4.79 -10.14 -8.62
C ASP A 28 -3.40 -9.51 -8.84
N LYS A 29 -3.24 -8.23 -8.48
CA LYS A 29 -1.92 -7.56 -8.50
C LYS A 29 -0.95 -8.20 -7.49
N LEU A 30 -1.40 -8.53 -6.28
CA LEU A 30 -0.56 -9.21 -5.28
C LEU A 30 -0.07 -10.57 -5.81
N ARG A 31 -0.97 -11.36 -6.42
CA ARG A 31 -0.63 -12.67 -7.01
C ARG A 31 0.33 -12.53 -8.19
N PHE A 32 0.20 -11.47 -8.99
CA PHE A 32 1.16 -11.18 -10.04
C PHE A 32 2.57 -10.92 -9.46
N LEU A 33 2.68 -10.09 -8.42
CA LEU A 33 3.97 -9.85 -7.75
C LEU A 33 4.54 -11.12 -7.12
N GLU A 34 3.70 -11.97 -6.54
CA GLU A 34 4.12 -13.25 -6.01
C GLU A 34 4.71 -14.15 -7.11
N ARG A 35 3.94 -14.40 -8.18
CA ARG A 35 4.30 -15.33 -9.24
C ARG A 35 5.54 -14.91 -10.03
N PHE A 36 5.68 -13.62 -10.30
CA PHE A 36 6.73 -13.12 -11.21
C PHE A 36 7.90 -12.45 -10.50
N TYR A 37 7.70 -11.95 -9.27
CA TYR A 37 8.74 -11.21 -8.54
C TYR A 37 9.15 -11.90 -7.24
N GLY A 38 8.48 -12.99 -6.82
CA GLY A 38 8.78 -13.69 -5.57
C GLY A 38 8.54 -12.80 -4.35
N ILE A 39 7.49 -11.97 -4.40
CA ILE A 39 7.05 -11.09 -3.32
C ILE A 39 5.75 -11.64 -2.74
N TYR A 40 5.82 -12.13 -1.52
CA TYR A 40 4.72 -12.82 -0.86
C TYR A 40 3.99 -11.86 0.08
N PHE A 41 2.67 -11.81 -0.02
CA PHE A 41 1.85 -11.03 0.90
C PHE A 41 1.77 -11.70 2.27
N LYS A 42 1.92 -10.90 3.34
CA LYS A 42 1.84 -11.38 4.72
C LYS A 42 0.61 -10.83 5.45
N SER A 43 0.43 -9.52 5.44
CA SER A 43 -0.70 -8.87 6.11
C SER A 43 -0.95 -7.47 5.55
N ILE A 44 -2.16 -6.97 5.78
CA ILE A 44 -2.56 -5.62 5.39
C ILE A 44 -3.20 -4.90 6.57
N GLU A 45 -2.84 -3.64 6.74
CA GLU A 45 -3.59 -2.69 7.56
C GLU A 45 -4.20 -1.58 6.68
N VAL A 46 -5.51 -1.39 6.71
CA VAL A 46 -6.22 -0.37 5.91
C VAL A 46 -6.80 0.70 6.82
N TYR A 47 -6.62 1.96 6.44
CA TYR A 47 -7.23 3.12 7.09
C TYR A 47 -7.97 3.96 6.07
N GLU A 48 -9.13 4.48 6.44
CA GLU A 48 -9.87 5.42 5.63
C GLU A 48 -9.51 6.86 6.03
N THR A 49 -9.34 7.73 5.05
CA THR A 49 -9.18 9.18 5.21
C THR A 49 -10.41 9.90 4.67
N ASN A 50 -10.44 11.23 4.80
CA ASN A 50 -11.51 12.04 4.21
C ASN A 50 -11.62 11.83 2.68
N LYS A 51 -10.51 11.58 1.98
CA LYS A 51 -10.49 11.48 0.52
C LYS A 51 -10.48 10.05 -0.01
N GLY A 52 -9.90 9.10 0.72
CA GLY A 52 -9.75 7.74 0.24
C GLY A 52 -9.19 6.80 1.29
N TYR A 53 -8.17 6.02 0.95
CA TYR A 53 -7.62 4.98 1.82
C TYR A 53 -6.10 4.92 1.82
N HIS A 54 -5.52 4.61 2.97
CA HIS A 54 -4.11 4.27 3.11
C HIS A 54 -3.97 2.80 3.47
N PHE A 55 -3.11 2.08 2.75
CA PHE A 55 -2.84 0.67 2.99
C PHE A 55 -1.40 0.50 3.44
N TYR A 56 -1.19 -0.21 4.54
CA TYR A 56 0.13 -0.64 5.03
C TYR A 56 0.23 -2.15 4.79
N LEU A 57 1.00 -2.52 3.78
CA LEU A 57 1.11 -3.88 3.31
C LEU A 57 2.45 -4.47 3.78
N LYS A 58 2.41 -5.52 4.59
CA LYS A 58 3.60 -6.30 4.93
C LYS A 58 3.80 -7.38 3.88
N VAL A 59 4.99 -7.42 3.31
CA VAL A 59 5.40 -8.41 2.30
C VAL A 59 6.73 -9.04 2.68
N THR A 60 6.94 -10.27 2.22
CA THR A 60 8.21 -10.97 2.38
C THR A 60 8.80 -11.37 1.04
N THR A 61 10.13 -11.42 0.95
CA THR A 61 10.84 -11.89 -0.25
C THR A 61 12.27 -12.30 0.10
N GLU A 62 12.87 -13.19 -0.67
CA GLU A 62 14.30 -13.53 -0.52
C GLU A 62 15.20 -12.39 -1.02
N ARG A 63 14.69 -11.58 -1.95
CA ARG A 63 15.42 -10.47 -2.58
C ARG A 63 15.59 -9.30 -1.61
N LYS A 64 16.72 -8.60 -1.70
CA LYS A 64 16.88 -7.34 -0.96
C LYS A 64 16.22 -6.22 -1.75
N LEU A 65 15.14 -5.65 -1.24
CA LEU A 65 14.51 -4.47 -1.83
C LEU A 65 15.22 -3.19 -1.36
N ASN A 66 15.48 -2.30 -2.30
CA ASN A 66 15.95 -0.94 -2.05
C ASN A 66 14.79 0.08 -2.22
N ASN A 67 15.02 1.34 -1.86
CA ASN A 67 13.96 2.36 -1.90
C ASN A 67 13.36 2.58 -3.31
N LYS A 68 14.12 2.37 -4.39
CA LYS A 68 13.61 2.43 -5.77
C LYS A 68 12.64 1.29 -6.04
N ASP A 69 12.96 0.08 -5.59
CA ASP A 69 12.09 -1.09 -5.71
C ASP A 69 10.77 -0.85 -4.97
N ILE A 70 10.83 -0.31 -3.74
CA ILE A 70 9.64 0.01 -2.94
C ILE A 70 8.72 0.97 -3.70
N VAL A 71 9.25 2.04 -4.31
CA VAL A 71 8.43 2.99 -5.08
C VAL A 71 7.76 2.32 -6.28
N VAL A 72 8.49 1.49 -7.03
CA VAL A 72 7.94 0.77 -8.19
C VAL A 72 6.85 -0.20 -7.76
N LEU A 73 7.05 -0.92 -6.66
CA LEU A 73 6.04 -1.86 -6.13
C LEU A 73 4.79 -1.13 -5.65
N GLN A 74 4.94 0.00 -4.95
CA GLN A 74 3.79 0.82 -4.55
C GLN A 74 3.00 1.32 -5.75
N LEU A 75 3.69 1.78 -6.81
CA LEU A 75 3.06 2.20 -8.06
C LEU A 75 2.34 1.03 -8.76
N ALA A 76 2.98 -0.13 -8.86
CA ALA A 76 2.41 -1.33 -9.48
C ALA A 76 1.14 -1.82 -8.76
N LEU A 77 1.06 -1.63 -7.45
CA LEU A 77 -0.12 -1.95 -6.65
C LEU A 77 -1.24 -0.92 -6.77
N GLY A 78 -1.01 0.20 -7.46
CA GLY A 78 -2.01 1.22 -7.76
C GLY A 78 -2.05 2.39 -6.76
N SER A 79 -0.98 2.60 -6.00
CA SER A 79 -0.79 3.82 -5.20
C SER A 79 -0.84 5.06 -6.10
N ASP A 80 -1.24 6.21 -5.53
CA ASP A 80 -1.32 7.50 -6.22
C ASP A 80 -0.02 7.79 -6.98
N TYR A 81 -0.14 7.85 -8.30
CA TYR A 81 1.02 7.95 -9.19
C TYR A 81 1.77 9.26 -8.99
N LYS A 82 1.09 10.36 -8.60
CA LYS A 82 1.76 11.64 -8.36
C LYS A 82 2.68 11.50 -7.16
N ARG A 83 2.18 10.94 -6.05
CA ARG A 83 2.98 10.65 -4.85
C ARG A 83 4.17 9.75 -5.15
N GLU A 84 3.96 8.67 -5.91
CA GLU A 84 5.05 7.77 -6.26
C GLU A 84 6.08 8.38 -7.21
N LEU A 85 5.68 9.21 -8.17
CA LEU A 85 6.62 9.96 -9.01
C LEU A 85 7.46 10.94 -8.19
N PHE A 86 6.87 11.63 -7.21
CA PHE A 86 7.64 12.46 -6.28
C PHE A 86 8.62 11.63 -5.45
N ASN A 87 8.19 10.47 -4.93
CA ASN A 87 9.07 9.56 -4.20
C ASN A 87 10.20 9.04 -5.08
N TRP A 88 9.91 8.69 -6.34
CA TRP A 88 10.90 8.26 -7.33
C TRP A 88 11.99 9.30 -7.55
N LEU A 89 11.60 10.57 -7.75
CA LEU A 89 12.55 11.67 -7.91
C LEU A 89 13.45 11.85 -6.68
N ARG A 90 12.90 11.65 -5.46
CA ARG A 90 13.67 11.73 -4.21
C ARG A 90 14.72 10.63 -4.11
N VAL A 91 14.32 9.38 -4.36
CA VAL A 91 15.21 8.21 -4.26
C VAL A 91 16.23 8.19 -5.39
N ARG A 92 15.93 8.77 -6.55
CA ARG A 92 16.89 8.96 -7.66
C ARG A 92 17.94 10.03 -7.37
N ARG A 93 17.55 11.14 -6.74
CA ARG A 93 18.43 12.32 -6.54
C ARG A 93 19.20 12.31 -5.21
N GLY A 94 19.06 11.28 -4.37
CA GLY A 94 19.86 11.12 -3.15
C GLY A 94 19.59 12.15 -2.05
N GLN A 95 18.31 12.45 -1.77
CA GLN A 95 17.84 13.38 -0.71
C GLN A 95 18.39 14.83 -0.80
N LYS A 96 17.63 15.72 -1.46
CA LYS A 96 17.73 17.19 -1.27
C LYS A 96 16.43 17.87 -0.81
N PHE A 97 15.37 17.12 -0.57
CA PHE A 97 14.05 17.69 -0.23
C PHE A 97 13.67 17.31 1.20
N LYS A 98 14.14 18.10 2.19
CA LYS A 98 13.96 17.87 3.64
C LYS A 98 12.55 18.18 4.16
N HIS A 99 11.65 18.80 3.38
CA HIS A 99 10.46 19.47 3.93
C HIS A 99 9.10 19.08 3.35
N TRP A 100 8.93 17.89 2.76
CA TRP A 100 7.60 17.45 2.31
C TRP A 100 7.07 16.28 3.13
N ASN A 101 5.90 16.49 3.74
CA ASN A 101 5.20 15.56 4.64
C ASN A 101 5.22 14.10 4.17
N VAL A 102 5.83 13.26 5.01
CA VAL A 102 6.09 11.82 4.82
C VAL A 102 5.03 10.95 5.52
N LEU A 103 4.10 11.56 6.27
CA LEU A 103 3.26 10.83 7.21
C LEU A 103 1.79 10.82 6.79
N PHE A 104 1.33 9.62 6.49
CA PHE A 104 -0.06 9.24 6.30
C PHE A 104 -0.97 9.53 7.52
N LYS A 105 -0.41 9.63 8.72
CA LYS A 105 -1.17 9.55 9.99
C LYS A 105 -2.09 10.73 10.28
N CYS A 106 -1.63 11.97 10.11
CA CYS A 106 -2.42 13.17 10.39
C CYS A 106 -1.90 14.34 9.55
N LYS A 107 -2.81 15.07 8.89
CA LYS A 107 -2.50 16.37 8.29
C LYS A 107 -3.08 17.46 9.16
N TYR A 108 -2.25 18.46 9.49
CA TYR A 108 -2.66 19.70 10.14
C TYR A 108 -2.53 20.87 9.16
N GLU A 109 -3.43 21.83 9.23
CA GLU A 109 -3.42 23.06 8.43
C GLU A 109 -3.88 24.20 9.35
N ASN A 110 -3.06 25.24 9.50
CA ASN A 110 -3.31 26.35 10.43
C ASN A 110 -3.59 25.91 11.88
N GLY A 111 -2.93 24.85 12.35
CA GLY A 111 -3.15 24.29 13.69
C GLY A 111 -4.39 23.40 13.83
N LEU A 112 -5.23 23.31 12.80
CA LEU A 112 -6.41 22.44 12.78
C LEU A 112 -6.08 21.10 12.13
N LYS A 113 -6.57 20.01 12.72
CA LYS A 113 -6.45 18.66 12.14
C LYS A 113 -7.42 18.53 10.96
N VAL A 114 -6.88 18.47 9.74
CA VAL A 114 -7.67 18.46 8.49
C VAL A 114 -7.82 17.07 7.86
N SER A 115 -6.99 16.11 8.24
CA SER A 115 -7.13 14.72 7.81
C SER A 115 -6.56 13.76 8.84
N GLU A 116 -7.25 12.65 9.03
CA GLU A 116 -6.91 11.59 9.97
C GLU A 116 -7.18 10.23 9.33
N GLU A 117 -6.32 9.25 9.63
CA GLU A 117 -6.56 7.85 9.36
C GLU A 117 -7.54 7.25 10.37
N ARG A 118 -8.62 6.66 9.88
CA ARG A 118 -9.65 6.03 10.73
C ARG A 118 -9.87 4.58 10.34
N LYS A 119 -10.06 3.75 11.37
CA LYS A 119 -10.54 2.37 11.24
C LYS A 119 -12.05 2.33 11.11
N THR A 120 -12.55 2.74 9.95
CA THR A 120 -13.97 2.64 9.61
C THR A 120 -14.37 1.20 9.33
N GLU A 121 -15.68 0.94 9.30
CA GLU A 121 -16.22 -0.37 8.90
C GLU A 121 -15.76 -0.78 7.50
N SER A 122 -15.75 0.16 6.55
CA SER A 122 -15.27 -0.06 5.18
C SER A 122 -13.79 -0.45 5.14
N ALA A 123 -12.95 0.22 5.93
CA ALA A 123 -11.53 -0.11 6.05
C ALA A 123 -11.33 -1.54 6.60
N ILE A 124 -12.00 -1.87 7.71
CA ILE A 124 -11.95 -3.21 8.32
C ILE A 124 -12.47 -4.27 7.35
N ARG A 125 -13.53 -3.95 6.60
CA ARG A 125 -14.10 -4.86 5.59
C ARG A 125 -13.14 -5.12 4.44
N LEU A 126 -12.44 -4.10 3.94
CA LEU A 126 -11.41 -4.26 2.90
C LEU A 126 -10.29 -5.19 3.35
N GLU A 127 -9.79 -5.04 4.58
CA GLU A 127 -8.74 -5.92 5.12
C GLU A 127 -9.16 -7.38 5.12
N LYS A 128 -10.38 -7.64 5.62
CA LYS A 128 -10.94 -8.98 5.67
C LYS A 128 -11.13 -9.55 4.26
N LEU A 129 -11.62 -8.75 3.32
CA LEU A 129 -11.81 -9.18 1.93
C LEU A 129 -10.49 -9.52 1.26
N VAL A 130 -9.50 -8.63 1.32
CA VAL A 130 -8.17 -8.86 0.71
C VAL A 130 -7.50 -10.09 1.33
N SER A 131 -7.46 -10.18 2.66
CA SER A 131 -6.85 -11.31 3.36
C SER A 131 -7.55 -12.62 3.02
N LYS A 132 -8.88 -12.65 3.05
CA LYS A 132 -9.68 -13.84 2.69
C LYS A 132 -9.42 -14.27 1.25
N LEU A 133 -9.47 -13.35 0.29
CA LEU A 133 -9.31 -13.65 -1.13
C LEU A 133 -7.89 -14.13 -1.47
N TYR A 134 -6.87 -13.51 -0.85
CA TYR A 134 -5.48 -13.92 -1.06
C TYR A 134 -5.23 -15.31 -0.49
N PHE A 135 -5.52 -15.55 0.80
CA PHE A 135 -5.19 -16.81 1.47
C PHE A 135 -6.13 -17.98 1.12
N ASN A 136 -7.41 -17.74 0.80
CA ASN A 136 -8.30 -18.84 0.38
C ASN A 136 -8.03 -19.30 -1.05
N GLY A 137 -7.37 -18.49 -1.89
CA GLY A 137 -6.96 -18.88 -3.23
C GLY A 137 -6.02 -20.08 -3.26
N TYR A 138 -5.23 -20.27 -2.19
CA TYR A 138 -4.27 -21.39 -2.07
C TYR A 138 -4.92 -22.74 -1.82
N LYS A 139 -6.19 -22.80 -1.43
CA LYS A 139 -6.90 -24.08 -1.16
C LYS A 139 -7.45 -24.75 -2.43
N LYS A 140 -7.21 -24.19 -3.62
CA LYS A 140 -7.73 -24.69 -4.90
C LYS A 140 -6.65 -25.09 -5.91
N ALA A 141 -5.41 -25.33 -5.46
CA ALA A 141 -4.34 -25.90 -6.28
C ALA A 141 -3.99 -27.30 -5.78
#